data_AF-A0A0R2ESW3-F1
#
_entry.id   AF-A0A0R2ESW3-F1
#
_cell.length_a   1.000
_cell.length_b   1.000
_cell.length_c   1.000
_cell.angle_alpha   90.00
_cell.angle_beta   90.00
_cell.angle_gamma   90.00
#
_symmetry.space_group_name_H-M   'P 1'
#
loop_
_entity.id
_entity.type
_entity.pdbx_description
1 polymer ?
#
loop_
_entity_poly.entity_id
_entity_poly.type
_entity_poly.pdbx_seq_one_letter_code
_entity_poly.pdbx_strand_id
1 'polypeptide(L)'
;MIIMERNSLKFTTLFGIALIVIGLLLELGGIFYHPGSLESAETVFTGAIAISVGHAFYGLDSLPLSLALTAISSIGIGYYVFVQTTGWLWTIIATIAFFAFIVALFQLRGSIRHRHGTW
;
A
#
# COMPACT_ATOMS: atom_id res chain seq x y z
N MET A 1 -34.33 23.44 -10.97
CA MET A 1 -32.90 23.71 -10.75
C MET A 1 -32.36 22.57 -9.91
N ILE A 2 -31.74 21.57 -10.53
CA ILE A 2 -31.13 20.44 -9.81
C ILE A 2 -29.79 20.95 -9.28
N ILE A 3 -29.70 21.19 -7.97
CA ILE A 3 -28.43 21.49 -7.33
C ILE A 3 -27.65 20.17 -7.34
N MET A 4 -26.79 20.03 -8.35
CA MET A 4 -25.82 18.95 -8.39
C MET A 4 -24.81 19.26 -7.29
N GLU A 5 -24.98 18.68 -6.10
CA GLU A 5 -23.99 18.76 -5.03
C GLU A 5 -22.68 18.23 -5.58
N ARG A 6 -21.74 19.15 -5.82
CA ARG A 6 -20.38 18.80 -6.20
C ARG A 6 -19.72 18.27 -4.92
N ASN A 7 -19.89 16.97 -4.67
CA ASN A 7 -19.26 16.29 -3.55
C ASN A 7 -17.74 16.34 -3.74
N SER A 8 -17.11 17.40 -3.23
CA SER A 8 -15.69 17.66 -3.45
C SER A 8 -14.88 16.59 -2.72
N LEU A 9 -14.14 15.80 -3.48
CA LEU A 9 -13.16 14.86 -2.92
C LEU A 9 -12.23 15.62 -1.96
N LYS A 10 -12.14 15.15 -0.72
CA LYS A 10 -11.19 15.69 0.26
C LYS A 10 -9.77 15.51 -0.27
N PHE A 11 -8.90 16.49 -0.04
CA PHE A 11 -7.49 16.43 -0.45
C PHE A 11 -6.82 15.10 -0.05
N THR A 12 -7.08 14.61 1.17
CA THR A 12 -6.54 13.34 1.67
C THR A 12 -6.93 12.15 0.81
N THR A 13 -8.17 12.13 0.31
CA THR A 13 -8.69 11.06 -0.54
C THR A 13 -8.04 11.12 -1.92
N LEU A 14 -7.93 12.32 -2.51
CA LEU A 14 -7.29 12.50 -3.81
C LEU A 14 -5.79 12.17 -3.76
N PHE A 15 -5.11 12.62 -2.71
CA PHE A 15 -3.71 12.30 -2.44
C PHE A 15 -3.50 10.78 -2.26
N GLY A 16 -4.39 10.12 -1.51
CA GLY A 16 -4.36 8.67 -1.34
C GLY A 16 -4.50 7.92 -2.68
N ILE A 17 -5.46 8.33 -3.51
CA ILE A 17 -5.64 7.76 -4.86
C ILE A 17 -4.39 7.98 -5.71
N ALA A 18 -3.85 9.21 -5.74
CA ALA A 18 -2.67 9.53 -6.53
C ALA A 18 -1.47 8.67 -6.14
N LEU A 19 -1.23 8.49 -4.84
CA LEU A 19 -0.17 7.61 -4.34
C LEU A 19 -0.39 6.14 -4.66
N ILE A 20 -1.63 5.63 -4.58
CA ILE A 20 -1.93 4.25 -4.98
C ILE A 20 -1.62 4.06 -6.47
N VAL A 21 -2.03 5.01 -7.32
CA VAL A 21 -1.79 4.94 -8.77
C VAL A 21 -0.30 5.00 -9.07
N ILE A 22 0.42 5.97 -8.52
CA ILE A 22 1.88 6.08 -8.70
C ILE A 22 2.57 4.83 -8.18
N GLY A 23 2.17 4.33 -7.00
CA GLY A 23 2.73 3.14 -6.41
C GLY A 23 2.54 1.90 -7.27
N LEU A 24 1.34 1.69 -7.82
CA LEU A 24 1.06 0.61 -8.76
C LEU A 24 1.87 0.73 -10.06
N LEU A 25 2.05 1.94 -10.58
CA LEU A 25 2.87 2.18 -11.77
C LEU A 25 4.34 1.86 -11.52
N LEU A 26 4.87 2.24 -10.35
CA LEU A 26 6.25 1.91 -9.96
C LEU A 26 6.42 0.42 -9.70
N GLU A 27 5.46 -0.23 -9.05
CA GLU A 27 5.54 -1.65 -8.72
C GLU A 27 5.46 -2.51 -9.99
N LEU A 28 4.46 -2.28 -10.84
CA LEU A 28 4.33 -2.99 -12.11
C LEU A 28 5.46 -2.62 -13.07
N GLY A 29 5.78 -1.33 -13.20
CA GLY A 29 6.85 -0.86 -14.06
C GLY A 29 8.21 -1.41 -13.65
N GLY A 30 8.50 -1.41 -12.34
CA GLY A 30 9.73 -1.95 -11.78
C GLY A 30 9.87 -3.44 -12.02
N ILE A 31 8.81 -4.23 -11.83
CA ILE A 31 8.86 -5.69 -12.07
C ILE A 31 9.25 -6.01 -13.52
N PHE A 32 8.78 -5.24 -14.50
CA PHE A 32 9.07 -5.47 -15.91
C PHE A 32 10.33 -4.76 -16.43
N TYR A 33 10.85 -3.77 -15.69
CA TYR A 33 12.06 -3.03 -16.06
C TYR A 33 13.29 -3.64 -15.39
N HIS A 34 14.14 -4.32 -16.17
CA HIS A 34 15.35 -5.03 -15.70
C HIS A 34 15.06 -6.00 -14.53
N PRO A 35 14.22 -7.03 -14.74
CA PRO A 35 13.78 -7.94 -13.68
C PRO A 35 14.96 -8.64 -13.00
N GLY A 36 14.95 -8.63 -11.67
CA GLY A 36 15.96 -9.28 -10.83
C GLY A 36 17.17 -8.40 -10.56
N SER A 37 17.21 -7.17 -11.08
CA SER A 37 18.22 -6.17 -10.76
C SER A 37 17.88 -5.41 -9.48
N LEU A 38 18.90 -4.82 -8.85
CA LEU A 38 18.72 -3.96 -7.69
C LEU A 38 17.85 -2.73 -8.01
N GLU A 39 18.03 -2.14 -9.20
CA GLU A 39 17.23 -0.98 -9.66
C GLU A 39 15.74 -1.32 -9.74
N SER A 40 15.41 -2.48 -10.31
CA SER A 40 14.04 -3.02 -10.32
C SER A 40 13.50 -3.20 -8.90
N ALA A 41 14.29 -3.84 -8.03
CA ALA A 41 13.92 -4.10 -6.64
C ALA A 41 13.60 -2.83 -5.86
N GLU A 42 14.45 -1.80 -5.97
CA GLU A 42 14.26 -0.51 -5.29
C GLU A 42 13.02 0.24 -5.84
N THR A 43 12.78 0.14 -7.14
CA THR A 43 11.60 0.74 -7.77
C THR A 43 10.31 0.07 -7.27
N VAL A 44 10.30 -1.27 -7.22
CA VAL A 44 9.18 -2.06 -6.70
C VAL A 44 8.94 -1.79 -5.22
N PHE A 45 10.00 -1.73 -4.42
CA PHE A 45 9.93 -1.37 -3.00
C PHE A 45 9.31 0.02 -2.82
N THR A 46 9.76 1.01 -3.60
CA THR A 46 9.22 2.37 -3.57
C THR A 46 7.72 2.37 -3.92
N GLY A 47 7.32 1.57 -4.91
CA GLY A 47 5.92 1.35 -5.28
C GLY A 47 5.09 0.79 -4.12
N ALA A 48 5.57 -0.28 -3.48
CA ALA A 48 4.91 -0.92 -2.34
C ALA A 48 4.70 0.04 -1.16
N ILE A 49 5.70 0.87 -0.85
CA ILE A 49 5.59 1.91 0.18
C ILE A 49 4.57 2.98 -0.23
N ALA A 50 4.62 3.46 -1.48
CA ALA A 50 3.67 4.45 -1.99
C ALA A 50 2.22 3.95 -1.94
N ILE A 51 1.96 2.69 -2.32
CA ILE A 51 0.63 2.07 -2.19
C ILE A 51 0.20 2.01 -0.73
N SER A 52 1.08 1.57 0.17
CA SER A 52 0.76 1.45 1.61
C SER A 52 0.41 2.80 2.24
N VAL A 53 1.17 3.85 1.90
CA VAL A 53 0.86 5.23 2.33
C VAL A 53 -0.44 5.72 1.68
N GLY A 54 -0.60 5.54 0.37
CA GLY A 54 -1.81 5.93 -0.34
C GLY A 54 -3.07 5.27 0.23
N HIS A 55 -2.99 3.98 0.57
CA HIS A 55 -4.03 3.23 1.26
C HIS A 55 -4.38 3.87 2.62
N ALA A 56 -3.38 4.25 3.43
CA ALA A 56 -3.62 4.91 4.71
C ALA A 56 -4.37 6.25 4.57
N PHE A 57 -4.06 7.03 3.53
CA PHE A 57 -4.69 8.34 3.26
C PHE A 57 -6.04 8.23 2.56
N TYR A 58 -6.22 7.25 1.68
CA TYR A 58 -7.47 7.05 0.95
C TYR A 58 -8.62 6.71 1.90
N GLY A 59 -8.33 5.99 2.99
CA GLY A 59 -9.32 5.70 4.04
C GLY A 59 -10.40 4.75 3.55
N LEU A 60 -9.98 3.62 2.98
CA LEU A 60 -10.84 2.60 2.41
C LEU A 60 -11.81 1.98 3.43
N ASP A 61 -13.09 1.98 3.09
CA ASP A 61 -14.13 1.25 3.83
C ASP A 61 -14.32 -0.19 3.30
N SER A 62 -13.76 -0.51 2.13
CA SER A 62 -13.88 -1.84 1.53
C SER A 62 -12.74 -2.77 1.96
N LEU A 63 -13.07 -3.71 2.86
CA LEU A 63 -12.14 -4.74 3.32
C LEU A 63 -11.44 -5.50 2.19
N PRO A 64 -12.13 -5.96 1.11
CA PRO A 64 -11.46 -6.72 0.05
C PRO A 64 -10.38 -5.91 -0.68
N LEU A 65 -10.64 -4.64 -0.94
CA LEU A 65 -9.71 -3.75 -1.64
C LEU A 65 -8.53 -3.39 -0.72
N SER A 66 -8.80 -3.15 0.55
CA SER A 66 -7.78 -2.93 1.59
C SER A 66 -6.81 -4.13 1.69
N LEU A 67 -7.34 -5.35 1.73
CA LEU A 67 -6.53 -6.57 1.75
C LEU A 67 -5.76 -6.76 0.44
N ALA A 68 -6.37 -6.48 -0.71
CA ALA A 68 -5.71 -6.57 -2.01
C ALA A 68 -4.51 -5.61 -2.12
N LEU A 69 -4.68 -4.34 -1.76
CA LEU A 69 -3.57 -3.36 -1.78
C LEU A 69 -2.46 -3.73 -0.81
N THR A 70 -2.83 -4.25 0.37
CA THR A 70 -1.85 -4.71 1.36
C THR A 70 -1.09 -5.93 0.85
N ALA A 71 -1.77 -6.88 0.20
CA ALA A 71 -1.15 -8.06 -0.39
C ALA A 71 -0.20 -7.67 -1.53
N ILE A 72 -0.63 -6.79 -2.44
CA ILE A 72 0.20 -6.26 -3.53
C ILE A 72 1.47 -5.63 -2.95
N SER A 73 1.32 -4.65 -2.06
CA SER A 73 2.47 -3.99 -1.43
C SER A 73 3.40 -4.98 -0.73
N SER A 74 2.85 -5.97 -0.03
CA SER A 74 3.66 -7.00 0.66
C SER A 74 4.45 -7.87 -0.31
N ILE A 75 3.88 -8.20 -1.48
CA ILE A 75 4.58 -8.92 -2.54
C ILE A 75 5.74 -8.07 -3.08
N GLY A 76 5.56 -6.77 -3.27
CA GLY A 76 6.64 -5.86 -3.66
C GLY A 76 7.79 -5.82 -2.65
N ILE A 77 7.49 -5.83 -1.34
CA ILE A 77 8.51 -5.97 -0.29
C ILE A 77 9.23 -7.32 -0.37
N GLY A 78 8.46 -8.41 -0.58
CA GLY A 78 9.02 -9.73 -0.78
C GLY A 78 9.99 -9.78 -1.96
N TYR A 79 9.59 -9.22 -3.10
CA TYR A 79 10.42 -9.12 -4.29
C TYR A 79 11.73 -8.40 -4.02
N TYR A 80 11.68 -7.26 -3.33
CA TYR A 80 12.87 -6.51 -2.94
C TYR A 80 13.84 -7.36 -2.09
N VAL A 81 13.31 -8.05 -1.08
CA VAL A 81 14.12 -8.92 -0.22
C VAL A 81 14.68 -10.11 -0.99
N PHE A 82 13.91 -10.67 -1.92
CA PHE A 82 14.37 -11.77 -2.77
C PHE A 82 15.55 -11.34 -3.64
N VAL A 83 15.48 -10.17 -4.28
CA VAL A 83 16.58 -9.68 -5.11
C VAL A 83 17.84 -9.41 -4.28
N GLN A 84 17.68 -8.82 -3.09
CA GLN A 84 18.80 -8.52 -2.19
C GLN A 84 19.49 -9.77 -1.62
N THR A 85 18.71 -10.78 -1.26
CA THR A 85 19.22 -11.92 -0.47
C THR A 85 19.32 -13.22 -1.25
N THR A 86 18.63 -13.33 -2.39
CA THR A 86 18.37 -14.57 -3.15
C THR A 86 17.72 -15.69 -2.32
N GLY A 87 17.23 -15.38 -1.11
CA GLY A 87 16.74 -16.34 -0.13
C GLY A 87 15.22 -16.36 -0.03
N TRP A 88 14.62 -17.49 -0.40
CA TRP A 88 13.16 -17.69 -0.30
C TRP A 88 12.62 -17.60 1.13
N LEU A 89 13.38 -18.08 2.12
CA LEU A 89 12.96 -17.99 3.53
C LEU A 89 12.76 -16.54 3.97
N TRP A 90 13.75 -15.68 3.73
CA TRP A 90 13.70 -14.26 4.10
C TRP A 90 12.65 -13.50 3.31
N THR A 91 12.46 -13.86 2.05
CA THR A 91 11.39 -13.34 1.19
C THR A 91 10.02 -13.59 1.81
N ILE A 92 9.73 -14.84 2.18
CA ILE A 92 8.44 -15.22 2.78
C ILE A 92 8.24 -14.52 4.12
N ILE A 93 9.26 -14.50 4.98
CA ILE A 93 9.21 -13.83 6.28
C ILE A 93 8.91 -12.33 6.11
N ALA A 94 9.62 -11.65 5.20
CA ALA A 94 9.44 -10.22 4.97
C ALA A 94 8.03 -9.90 4.43
N THR A 95 7.54 -10.67 3.46
CA THR A 95 6.18 -10.51 2.92
C THR A 95 5.12 -10.65 4.01
N ILE A 96 5.20 -11.70 4.82
CA ILE A 96 4.22 -11.95 5.90
C ILE A 96 4.33 -10.89 6.99
N ALA A 97 5.55 -10.54 7.40
CA ALA A 97 5.78 -9.54 8.44
C ALA A 97 5.25 -8.17 8.03
N PHE A 98 5.51 -7.74 6.78
CA PHE A 98 5.01 -6.48 6.27
C PHE A 98 3.48 -6.48 6.16
N PHE A 99 2.88 -7.56 5.63
CA PHE A 99 1.43 -7.69 5.55
C PHE A 99 0.77 -7.56 6.93
N ALA A 100 1.28 -8.32 7.91
CA ALA A 100 0.77 -8.29 9.28
C ALA A 100 0.95 -6.91 9.93
N PHE A 101 2.08 -6.25 9.68
CA PHE A 101 2.36 -4.90 10.17
C PHE A 101 1.34 -3.88 9.65
N ILE A 102 1.06 -3.88 8.35
CA ILE A 102 0.10 -2.94 7.74
C ILE A 102 -1.33 -3.19 8.26
N VAL A 103 -1.74 -4.46 8.36
CA VAL A 103 -3.05 -4.81 8.94
C VAL A 103 -3.16 -4.32 10.39
N ALA A 104 -2.13 -4.56 11.21
CA ALA A 104 -2.11 -4.10 12.60
C ALA A 104 -2.20 -2.57 12.70
N LEU A 105 -1.49 -1.84 11.83
CA LEU A 105 -1.50 -0.38 11.78
C LEU A 105 -2.92 0.16 11.50
N PHE A 106 -3.65 -0.45 10.57
CA PHE A 106 -5.03 -0.03 10.28
C PHE A 106 -6.03 -0.38 11.38
N GLN A 107 -5.87 -1.54 12.04
CA GLN A 107 -6.67 -1.86 13.22
C GLN A 107 -6.43 -0.86 14.36
N LEU A 108 -5.17 -0.47 14.59
CA LEU A 108 -4.80 0.52 15.60
C LEU A 108 -5.43 1.89 15.29
N ARG A 109 -5.39 2.34 14.03
CA ARG A 109 -6.08 3.56 13.57
C ARG A 109 -7.59 3.50 13.84
N GLY A 110 -8.24 2.38 13.54
CA GLY A 110 -9.67 2.17 13.80
C GLY A 110 -10.00 2.25 15.29
N SER A 111 -9.19 1.60 16.14
CA SER A 111 -9.36 1.61 17.59
C SER A 111 -9.26 3.02 18.19
N ILE A 112 -8.27 3.81 17.75
CA ILE A 112 -8.10 5.20 18.20
C ILE A 112 -9.32 6.05 17.80
N ARG A 113 -9.81 5.93 16.56
CA ARG A 113 -10.98 6.68 16.09
C ARG A 113 -12.23 6.38 16.92
N HIS A 114 -12.44 5.12 17.29
CA HIS A 114 -13.58 4.74 18.13
C HIS A 114 -13.48 5.30 19.55
N ARG A 115 -12.29 5.29 20.18
CA ARG A 115 -12.08 5.81 21.54
C ARG A 115 -12.19 7.33 21.65
N HIS A 116 -11.93 8.07 20.57
CA HIS A 116 -12.12 9.53 20.54
C HIS A 116 -13.57 9.96 20.30
N GLY A 117 -14.44 9.08 19.80
CA GLY A 117 -15.87 9.39 19.57
C GLY A 117 -16.77 9.25 20.81
N THR A 118 -16.21 8.82 21.94
CA THR A 118 -16.92 8.62 23.22
C THR A 118 -16.64 9.72 24.25
N TRP A 119 -16.05 10.85 23.83
CA TRP A 119 -15.85 12.05 24.64
C TRP A 119 -16.74 13.18 24.15
#